data_AF-A0A356PST6-F1
#
_entry.id   AF-A0A356PST6-F1
#
_cell.length_a   1.000
_cell.length_b   1.000
_cell.length_c   1.000
_cell.angle_alpha   90.00
_cell.angle_beta   90.00
_cell.angle_gamma   90.00
#
_symmetry.space_group_name_H-M   'P 1'
#
loop_
_entity.id
_entity.type
_entity.pdbx_description
1 polymer ?
#
loop_
_entity_poly.entity_id
_entity_poly.type
_entity_poly.pdbx_seq_one_letter_code
_entity_poly.pdbx_strand_id
1 'polypeptide(L)'
;MAIYENIKLDKGLYGTSKGFLAELESIDPSENYKGTSLEGLDAFERQLKRFDIKVSGNMSSPVDKFFATTDSAALFPEYISRAVRTGLESADVLSEIIAAKTVIDGLDYRPITSVLTDDDKALKETAEGTAIPETSVKTQENLVKLKKRGRMLCASYEAIRFQKLDLFTVTLKQIGAYISRALFKDAVSVLSLGDGNKNPAATLKVSTAGKLTYSDLVSFWNGFDPYELNTVIASPDIAAAILNMSEMRDAAAGLNFHATGKAVTPLGANMLKSSAAQAGTLIGLDKNCALEMVEAGGILTEYDKLIDRQIERAAITQTAGFAKIFTDASKILTTKA
;
A
#
# COMPACT_ATOMS: atom_id res chain seq x y z
N MET A 1 -20.51 14.15 -33.19
CA MET A 1 -21.25 14.48 -31.95
C MET A 1 -20.65 13.62 -30.87
N ALA A 2 -20.09 14.22 -29.81
CA ALA A 2 -19.34 13.47 -28.83
C ALA A 2 -20.29 12.70 -27.90
N ILE A 3 -20.10 11.39 -27.77
CA ILE A 3 -21.01 10.47 -27.06
C ILE A 3 -21.18 10.89 -25.59
N TYR A 4 -20.12 11.45 -24.98
CA TYR A 4 -20.09 11.88 -23.58
C TYR A 4 -21.14 12.95 -23.21
N GLU A 5 -21.61 13.76 -24.15
CA GLU A 5 -22.51 14.91 -23.88
C GLU A 5 -23.96 14.51 -23.59
N ASN A 6 -24.36 13.28 -23.90
CA ASN A 6 -25.74 12.80 -23.79
C ASN A 6 -25.91 11.62 -22.81
N ILE A 7 -24.88 11.32 -22.01
CA ILE A 7 -24.92 10.22 -21.05
C ILE A 7 -25.75 10.62 -19.84
N LYS A 8 -26.70 9.77 -19.46
CA LYS A 8 -27.46 9.93 -18.22
C LYS A 8 -26.65 9.32 -17.07
N LEU A 9 -26.31 10.15 -16.08
CA LEU A 9 -25.53 9.73 -14.92
C LEU A 9 -26.49 9.49 -13.76
N ASP A 10 -26.63 8.25 -13.33
CA ASP A 10 -27.47 7.89 -12.20
C ASP A 10 -26.73 7.03 -11.17
N LYS A 11 -27.39 6.82 -10.02
CA LYS A 11 -26.88 5.97 -8.94
C LYS A 11 -26.80 4.49 -9.35
N GLY A 12 -27.52 4.07 -10.40
CA GLY A 12 -27.51 2.71 -10.92
C GLY A 12 -26.15 2.29 -11.45
N LEU A 13 -25.35 3.24 -11.94
CA LEU A 13 -23.96 3.01 -12.37
C LEU A 13 -23.02 2.54 -11.24
N TYR A 14 -23.37 2.77 -9.97
CA TYR A 14 -22.61 2.25 -8.82
C TYR A 14 -23.01 0.83 -8.41
N GLY A 15 -24.14 0.31 -8.92
CA GLY A 15 -24.65 -1.01 -8.56
C GLY A 15 -23.99 -2.17 -9.30
N THR A 16 -23.14 -1.90 -10.29
CA THR A 16 -22.46 -2.95 -11.07
C THR A 16 -21.19 -3.42 -10.37
N SER A 17 -20.90 -4.72 -10.46
CA SER A 17 -19.72 -5.35 -9.86
C SER A 17 -18.38 -4.84 -10.41
N LYS A 18 -18.40 -4.15 -11.56
CA LYS A 18 -17.21 -3.60 -12.23
C LYS A 18 -16.80 -2.22 -11.71
N GLY A 19 -17.69 -1.52 -11.01
CA GLY A 19 -17.48 -0.16 -10.50
C GLY A 19 -17.81 0.94 -11.52
N PHE A 20 -18.02 2.16 -11.00
CA PHE A 20 -18.57 3.30 -11.75
C PHE A 20 -17.77 3.71 -12.99
N LEU A 21 -16.43 3.80 -12.87
CA LEU A 21 -15.56 4.17 -13.99
C LEU A 21 -15.59 3.11 -15.11
N ALA A 22 -15.56 1.82 -14.76
CA ALA A 22 -15.56 0.74 -15.74
C ALA A 22 -16.90 0.67 -16.50
N GLU A 23 -18.01 0.93 -15.81
CA GLU A 23 -19.32 1.03 -16.45
C GLU A 23 -19.39 2.24 -17.38
N LEU A 24 -18.88 3.40 -16.95
CA LEU A 24 -18.81 4.59 -17.79
C LEU A 24 -17.93 4.39 -19.03
N GLU A 25 -16.80 3.70 -18.91
CA GLU A 25 -15.95 3.33 -20.06
C GLU A 25 -16.65 2.33 -20.99
N SER A 26 -17.54 1.48 -20.49
CA SER A 26 -18.34 0.59 -21.34
C SER A 26 -19.38 1.35 -22.17
N ILE A 27 -19.94 2.44 -21.63
CA ILE A 27 -20.92 3.29 -22.31
C ILE A 27 -20.21 4.28 -23.24
N ASP A 28 -19.05 4.79 -22.83
CA ASP A 28 -18.30 5.83 -23.52
C ASP A 28 -16.81 5.46 -23.63
N PRO A 29 -16.46 4.50 -24.50
CA PRO A 29 -15.10 3.99 -24.60
C PRO A 29 -14.10 5.08 -24.98
N SER A 30 -13.00 5.17 -24.23
CA SER A 30 -11.88 6.07 -24.51
C SER A 30 -11.29 5.90 -25.92
N GLU A 31 -11.42 4.70 -26.51
CA GLU A 31 -10.93 4.42 -27.88
C GLU A 31 -11.59 5.29 -28.95
N ASN A 32 -12.83 5.73 -28.72
CA ASN A 32 -13.58 6.57 -29.66
C ASN A 32 -13.04 7.99 -29.77
N TYR A 33 -12.09 8.38 -28.91
CA TYR A 33 -11.55 9.74 -28.81
C TYR A 33 -10.08 9.85 -29.22
N LYS A 34 -9.45 8.77 -29.72
CA LYS A 34 -8.10 8.80 -30.29
C LYS A 34 -8.02 9.81 -31.44
N GLY A 35 -7.03 10.70 -31.44
CA GLY A 35 -6.87 11.78 -32.43
C GLY A 35 -7.77 13.00 -32.23
N THR A 36 -8.51 13.09 -31.11
CA THR A 36 -9.35 14.25 -30.78
C THR A 36 -8.72 15.10 -29.66
N SER A 37 -9.26 16.30 -29.41
CA SER A 37 -8.86 17.15 -28.28
C SER A 37 -9.22 16.58 -26.89
N LEU A 38 -9.86 15.41 -26.87
CA LEU A 38 -10.23 14.64 -25.67
C LEU A 38 -9.41 13.36 -25.53
N GLU A 39 -8.42 13.15 -26.39
CA GLU A 39 -7.46 12.07 -26.26
C GLU A 39 -6.70 12.18 -24.93
N GLY A 40 -6.61 11.07 -24.20
CA GLY A 40 -5.95 11.00 -22.89
C GLY A 40 -6.83 11.29 -21.68
N LEU A 41 -8.10 11.68 -21.87
CA LEU A 41 -9.09 11.80 -20.80
C LEU A 41 -9.91 10.53 -20.66
N ASP A 42 -10.03 10.02 -19.44
CA ASP A 42 -10.93 8.90 -19.16
C ASP A 42 -12.42 9.34 -19.19
N ALA A 43 -13.33 8.38 -19.15
CA ALA A 43 -14.78 8.62 -19.21
C ALA A 43 -15.26 9.54 -18.08
N PHE A 44 -14.66 9.43 -16.90
CA PHE A 44 -14.99 10.27 -15.76
C PHE A 44 -14.52 11.71 -15.95
N GLU A 45 -13.29 11.92 -16.40
CA GLU A 45 -12.70 13.22 -16.69
C GLU A 45 -13.42 13.94 -17.85
N ARG A 46 -13.91 13.18 -18.84
CA ARG A 46 -14.81 13.69 -19.89
C ARG A 46 -16.12 14.20 -19.29
N GLN A 47 -16.72 13.49 -18.33
CA GLN A 47 -17.90 13.99 -17.63
C GLN A 47 -17.60 15.22 -16.76
N LEU A 48 -16.45 15.27 -16.07
CA LEU A 48 -16.05 16.49 -15.35
C LEU A 48 -15.93 17.68 -16.31
N LYS A 49 -15.36 17.49 -17.50
CA LYS A 49 -15.26 18.53 -18.53
C LYS A 49 -16.62 18.98 -19.04
N ARG A 50 -17.57 18.05 -19.24
CA ARG A 50 -18.97 18.34 -19.64
C ARG A 50 -19.65 19.31 -18.68
N PHE A 51 -19.46 19.13 -17.37
CA PHE A 51 -20.03 20.00 -16.33
C PHE A 51 -19.10 21.15 -15.91
N ASP A 52 -17.98 21.36 -16.61
CA ASP A 52 -16.94 22.35 -16.29
C ASP A 52 -16.40 22.24 -14.85
N ILE A 53 -16.39 21.04 -14.26
CA ILE A 53 -15.91 20.82 -12.90
C ILE A 53 -14.38 20.72 -12.91
N LYS A 54 -13.74 21.73 -12.31
CA LYS A 54 -12.27 21.79 -12.18
C LYS A 54 -11.86 21.33 -10.79
N VAL A 55 -11.29 20.12 -10.72
CA VAL A 55 -10.92 19.46 -9.45
C VAL A 55 -9.61 19.96 -8.85
N SER A 56 -8.70 20.54 -9.65
CA SER A 56 -7.38 20.99 -9.22
C SER A 56 -6.99 22.34 -9.83
N GLY A 57 -6.00 23.01 -9.23
CA GLY A 57 -5.41 24.26 -9.71
C GLY A 57 -6.08 25.54 -9.20
N ASN A 58 -5.53 26.69 -9.61
CA ASN A 58 -5.95 28.01 -9.13
C ASN A 58 -7.42 28.36 -9.47
N MET A 59 -7.94 27.77 -10.55
CA MET A 59 -9.34 27.91 -10.98
C MET A 59 -10.22 26.74 -10.51
N SER A 60 -9.86 26.07 -9.43
CA SER A 60 -10.64 24.97 -8.87
C SER A 60 -12.06 25.42 -8.51
N SER A 61 -13.01 24.54 -8.82
CA SER A 61 -14.42 24.75 -8.56
C SER A 61 -14.74 24.52 -7.08
N PRO A 62 -15.81 25.14 -6.54
CA PRO A 62 -16.34 24.77 -5.23
C PRO A 62 -17.04 23.41 -5.29
N VAL A 63 -17.19 22.75 -4.14
CA VAL A 63 -17.93 21.47 -4.02
C VAL A 63 -19.37 21.59 -4.55
N ASP A 64 -20.01 22.74 -4.35
CA ASP A 64 -21.40 23.01 -4.80
C ASP A 64 -21.60 22.76 -6.31
N LYS A 65 -20.55 22.87 -7.13
CA LYS A 65 -20.64 22.61 -8.57
C LYS A 65 -20.99 21.17 -8.91
N PHE A 66 -20.64 20.20 -8.06
CA PHE A 66 -21.12 18.81 -8.21
C PHE A 66 -22.62 18.69 -8.01
N PHE A 67 -23.23 19.56 -7.22
CA PHE A 67 -24.64 19.47 -6.85
C PHE A 67 -25.54 20.43 -7.64
N ALA A 68 -25.00 21.08 -8.66
CA ALA A 68 -25.76 21.96 -9.56
C ALA A 68 -26.84 21.20 -10.35
N THR A 69 -26.58 19.93 -10.71
CA THR A 69 -27.53 19.07 -11.42
C THR A 69 -27.57 17.67 -10.81
N THR A 70 -28.64 16.91 -11.08
CA THR A 70 -28.75 15.52 -10.62
C THR A 70 -27.68 14.63 -11.25
N ASP A 71 -27.36 14.86 -12.52
CA ASP A 71 -26.35 14.09 -13.26
C ASP A 71 -24.93 14.36 -12.72
N SER A 72 -24.59 15.63 -12.44
CA SER A 72 -23.29 15.98 -11.87
C SER A 72 -23.11 15.45 -10.44
N ALA A 73 -24.20 15.34 -9.66
CA ALA A 73 -24.14 14.85 -8.29
C ALA A 73 -23.77 13.36 -8.22
N ALA A 74 -24.08 12.60 -9.27
CA ALA A 74 -23.68 11.21 -9.41
C ALA A 74 -22.15 11.05 -9.55
N LEU A 75 -21.40 12.09 -9.94
CA LEU A 75 -19.93 12.02 -10.07
C LEU A 75 -19.19 12.20 -8.73
N PHE A 76 -19.86 12.72 -7.71
CA PHE A 76 -19.20 13.09 -6.45
C PHE A 76 -18.63 11.91 -5.65
N PRO A 77 -19.32 10.76 -5.51
CA PRO A 77 -18.75 9.59 -4.82
C PRO A 77 -17.50 9.02 -5.51
N GLU A 78 -17.49 8.97 -6.84
CA GLU A 78 -16.31 8.54 -7.60
C GLU A 78 -15.14 9.52 -7.44
N TYR A 79 -15.42 10.83 -7.46
CA TYR A 79 -14.41 11.85 -7.18
C TYR A 79 -13.72 11.62 -5.81
N ILE A 80 -14.50 11.36 -4.76
CA ILE A 80 -13.96 11.05 -3.43
C ILE A 80 -13.09 9.80 -3.47
N SER A 81 -13.61 8.73 -4.08
CA SER A 81 -12.92 7.43 -4.19
C SER A 81 -11.58 7.57 -4.90
N ARG A 82 -11.54 8.31 -6.01
CA ARG A 82 -10.33 8.56 -6.81
C ARG A 82 -9.32 9.39 -6.03
N ALA A 83 -9.75 10.49 -5.41
CA ALA A 83 -8.87 11.33 -4.60
C ALA A 83 -8.20 10.54 -3.45
N VAL A 84 -8.94 9.63 -2.83
CA VAL A 84 -8.45 8.82 -1.72
C VAL A 84 -7.55 7.70 -2.21
N ARG A 85 -7.88 7.04 -3.34
CA ARG A 85 -7.00 6.06 -4.00
C ARG A 85 -5.66 6.68 -4.37
N THR A 86 -5.65 7.87 -4.97
CA THR A 86 -4.40 8.60 -5.26
C THR A 86 -3.62 8.90 -3.98
N GLY A 87 -4.31 9.25 -2.89
CA GLY A 87 -3.67 9.45 -1.59
C GLY A 87 -3.02 8.17 -1.04
N LEU A 88 -3.70 7.04 -1.20
CA LEU A 88 -3.19 5.72 -0.82
C LEU A 88 -1.96 5.34 -1.64
N GLU A 89 -2.04 5.44 -2.97
CA GLU A 89 -0.93 5.13 -3.89
C GLU A 89 0.29 6.04 -3.66
N SER A 90 0.07 7.34 -3.43
CA SER A 90 1.15 8.30 -3.16
C SER A 90 1.91 8.03 -1.85
N ALA A 91 1.26 7.33 -0.92
CA ALA A 91 1.83 6.96 0.37
C ALA A 91 2.06 5.45 0.46
N ASP A 92 2.03 4.73 -0.66
CA ASP A 92 2.19 3.27 -0.68
C ASP A 92 3.67 2.91 -0.49
N VAL A 93 3.98 2.45 0.71
CA VAL A 93 5.28 1.86 1.07
C VAL A 93 5.17 0.33 1.15
N LEU A 94 3.95 -0.22 1.02
CA LEU A 94 3.72 -1.66 1.11
C LEU A 94 4.33 -2.38 -0.08
N SER A 95 4.26 -1.78 -1.27
CA SER A 95 4.89 -2.32 -2.49
C SER A 95 6.40 -2.54 -2.37
N GLU A 96 7.08 -1.87 -1.44
CA GLU A 96 8.51 -2.08 -1.17
C GLU A 96 8.80 -3.25 -0.22
N ILE A 97 7.80 -3.79 0.47
CA ILE A 97 7.96 -4.87 1.47
C ILE A 97 7.21 -6.17 1.15
N ILE A 98 6.26 -6.14 0.21
CA ILE A 98 5.45 -7.31 -0.17
C ILE A 98 6.02 -8.02 -1.40
N ALA A 99 5.97 -9.34 -1.37
CA ALA A 99 6.35 -10.22 -2.47
C ALA A 99 5.20 -10.44 -3.46
N ALA A 100 4.02 -10.68 -2.92
CA ALA A 100 2.82 -11.01 -3.69
C ALA A 100 1.60 -10.30 -3.10
N LYS A 101 0.69 -9.93 -4.00
CA LYS A 101 -0.61 -9.37 -3.66
C LYS A 101 -1.70 -10.29 -4.18
N THR A 102 -2.51 -10.82 -3.27
CA THR A 102 -3.61 -11.74 -3.58
C THR A 102 -4.93 -11.06 -3.28
N VAL A 103 -5.82 -11.00 -4.28
CA VAL A 103 -7.17 -10.43 -4.12
C VAL A 103 -8.16 -11.58 -3.94
N ILE A 104 -8.99 -11.50 -2.91
CA ILE A 104 -9.98 -12.52 -2.57
C ILE A 104 -11.38 -11.92 -2.48
N ASP A 105 -12.37 -12.72 -2.86
CA ASP A 105 -13.79 -12.39 -2.70
C ASP A 105 -14.42 -13.05 -1.45
N GLY A 106 -13.65 -13.89 -0.74
CA GLY A 106 -14.04 -14.59 0.48
C GLY A 106 -13.48 -13.97 1.75
N LEU A 107 -14.02 -14.38 2.91
CA LEU A 107 -13.52 -13.97 4.24
C LEU A 107 -12.30 -14.77 4.70
N ASP A 108 -12.15 -16.00 4.19
CA ASP A 108 -11.15 -16.96 4.62
C ASP A 108 -10.11 -17.16 3.51
N TYR A 109 -8.85 -16.96 3.85
CA TYR A 109 -7.73 -17.27 2.97
C TYR A 109 -6.63 -18.01 3.72
N ARG A 110 -6.16 -19.11 3.11
CA ARG A 110 -5.03 -19.90 3.59
C ARG A 110 -3.87 -19.71 2.62
N PRO A 111 -2.79 -19.06 3.06
CA PRO A 111 -1.62 -18.83 2.23
C PRO A 111 -0.92 -20.17 2.00
N ILE A 112 -0.22 -20.23 0.88
CA ILE A 112 0.61 -21.36 0.53
C ILE A 112 1.98 -21.18 1.20
N THR A 113 2.51 -22.24 1.78
CA THR A 113 3.88 -22.28 2.30
C THR A 113 4.60 -23.52 1.78
N SER A 114 5.86 -23.35 1.41
CA SER A 114 6.79 -24.46 1.20
C SER A 114 7.82 -24.42 2.31
N VAL A 115 7.57 -25.17 3.38
CA VAL A 115 8.61 -25.43 4.38
C VAL A 115 9.51 -26.52 3.78
N LEU A 116 10.52 -26.09 3.04
CA LEU A 116 11.58 -26.96 2.54
C LEU A 116 12.47 -27.34 3.73
N THR A 117 12.68 -28.64 3.95
CA THR A 117 13.76 -29.08 4.85
C THR A 117 15.12 -28.76 4.20
N ASP A 118 16.19 -28.66 4.98
CA ASP A 118 17.51 -28.33 4.41
C ASP A 118 17.98 -29.39 3.39
N ASP A 119 17.48 -30.63 3.50
CA ASP A 119 17.67 -31.69 2.52
C ASP A 119 16.88 -31.47 1.21
N ASP A 120 15.71 -30.81 1.27
CA ASP A 120 14.90 -30.45 0.09
C ASP A 120 15.47 -29.22 -0.65
N LYS A 121 16.16 -28.32 0.07
CA LYS A 121 16.84 -27.15 -0.52
C LYS A 121 18.10 -27.54 -1.29
N ALA A 122 18.76 -28.63 -0.89
CA ALA A 122 19.89 -29.18 -1.59
C ALA A 122 19.41 -29.90 -2.86
N LEU A 123 19.50 -29.23 -4.01
CA LEU A 123 19.27 -29.85 -5.32
C LEU A 123 20.39 -30.88 -5.58
N LYS A 124 20.17 -32.12 -5.11
CA LYS A 124 21.12 -33.22 -5.28
C LYS A 124 21.21 -33.60 -6.75
N GLU A 125 22.43 -33.81 -7.26
CA GLU A 125 22.64 -34.40 -8.58
C GLU A 125 21.98 -35.78 -8.63
N THR A 126 21.06 -35.97 -9.56
CA THR A 126 20.37 -37.26 -9.76
C THR A 126 21.03 -37.99 -10.92
N ALA A 127 21.41 -39.24 -10.69
CA ALA A 127 21.91 -40.12 -11.74
C ALA A 127 20.74 -40.62 -12.61
N GLU A 128 21.03 -41.00 -13.85
CA GLU A 128 20.04 -41.55 -14.77
C GLU A 128 19.28 -42.73 -14.14
N GLY A 129 17.96 -42.61 -13.98
CA GLY A 129 17.09 -43.62 -13.36
C GLY A 129 16.78 -43.45 -11.87
N THR A 130 17.32 -42.43 -11.20
CA THR A 130 16.94 -42.10 -9.81
C THR A 130 15.75 -41.14 -9.73
N ALA A 131 14.93 -41.29 -8.68
CA ALA A 131 13.79 -40.42 -8.45
C ALA A 131 14.25 -38.98 -8.17
N ILE A 132 13.64 -38.02 -8.86
CA ILE A 132 13.89 -36.58 -8.67
C ILE A 132 13.33 -36.18 -7.29
N PRO A 133 14.07 -35.41 -6.47
CA PRO A 133 13.56 -34.93 -5.19
C PRO A 133 12.27 -34.11 -5.38
N GLU A 134 11.24 -34.45 -4.62
CA GLU A 134 9.93 -33.80 -4.69
C GLU A 134 9.82 -32.66 -3.67
N THR A 135 9.53 -31.46 -4.15
CA THR A 135 9.21 -30.32 -3.27
C THR A 135 7.71 -30.31 -2.97
N SER A 136 7.33 -30.62 -1.72
CA SER A 136 5.92 -30.53 -1.31
C SER A 136 5.53 -29.10 -0.96
N VAL A 137 4.51 -28.58 -1.65
CA VAL A 137 3.90 -27.28 -1.37
C VAL A 137 2.61 -27.51 -0.58
N LYS A 138 2.48 -26.91 0.61
CA LYS A 138 1.33 -27.12 1.51
C LYS A 138 0.62 -25.81 1.81
N THR A 139 -0.69 -25.87 2.04
CA THR A 139 -1.43 -24.73 2.59
C THR A 139 -1.14 -24.60 4.08
N GLN A 140 -0.99 -23.38 4.59
CA GLN A 140 -0.85 -23.15 6.03
C GLN A 140 -2.12 -23.59 6.80
N GLU A 141 -1.92 -23.97 8.06
CA GLU A 141 -3.01 -24.40 8.95
C GLU A 141 -3.89 -23.22 9.39
N ASN A 142 -3.30 -22.06 9.69
CA ASN A 142 -4.05 -20.89 10.14
C ASN A 142 -4.47 -19.98 8.99
N LEU A 143 -5.65 -19.39 9.17
CA LEU A 143 -6.21 -18.37 8.30
C LEU A 143 -5.50 -17.03 8.50
N VAL A 144 -5.36 -16.28 7.41
CA VAL A 144 -4.87 -14.90 7.47
C VAL A 144 -5.94 -14.02 8.10
N LYS A 145 -5.57 -13.32 9.17
CA LYS A 145 -6.47 -12.39 9.85
C LYS A 145 -6.60 -11.09 9.05
N LEU A 146 -7.70 -10.97 8.30
CA LEU A 146 -8.06 -9.74 7.62
C LEU A 146 -8.49 -8.67 8.64
N LYS A 147 -7.93 -7.47 8.51
CA LYS A 147 -8.30 -6.31 9.33
C LYS A 147 -8.93 -5.24 8.44
N LYS A 148 -10.14 -4.81 8.81
CA LYS A 148 -10.81 -3.67 8.16
C LYS A 148 -10.25 -2.38 8.73
N ARG A 149 -9.60 -1.58 7.88
CA ARG A 149 -9.09 -0.23 8.20
C ARG A 149 -9.87 0.79 7.41
N GLY A 150 -10.30 1.86 8.05
CA GLY A 150 -11.08 2.88 7.38
C GLY A 150 -11.35 4.10 8.24
N ARG A 151 -11.91 5.11 7.61
CA ARG A 151 -12.28 6.36 8.26
C ARG A 151 -13.57 6.90 7.66
N MET A 152 -14.45 7.37 8.53
CA MET A 152 -15.66 8.08 8.12
C MET A 152 -15.36 9.57 8.05
N LEU A 153 -15.63 10.18 6.90
CA LEU A 153 -15.67 11.62 6.73
C LEU A 153 -17.09 12.08 7.05
N CYS A 154 -17.23 12.93 8.06
CA CYS A 154 -18.48 13.56 8.45
C CYS A 154 -18.33 15.07 8.30
N ALA A 155 -19.09 15.66 7.38
CA ALA A 155 -19.19 17.11 7.29
C ALA A 155 -20.62 17.51 6.95
N SER A 156 -21.07 18.67 7.44
CA SER A 156 -22.33 19.23 6.96
C SER A 156 -22.14 19.76 5.54
N TYR A 157 -23.18 19.63 4.72
CA TYR A 157 -23.16 20.15 3.35
C TYR A 157 -22.80 21.64 3.32
N GLU A 158 -23.38 22.42 4.23
CA GLU A 158 -23.14 23.86 4.32
C GLU A 158 -21.67 24.21 4.59
N ALA A 159 -20.95 23.37 5.33
CA ALA A 159 -19.54 23.58 5.64
C ALA A 159 -18.63 23.30 4.43
N ILE A 160 -19.00 22.35 3.57
CA ILE A 160 -18.17 21.93 2.44
C ILE A 160 -18.54 22.59 1.12
N ARG A 161 -19.79 23.04 0.93
CA ARG A 161 -20.29 23.51 -0.39
C ARG A 161 -19.44 24.62 -1.00
N PHE A 162 -18.95 25.57 -0.19
CA PHE A 162 -18.15 26.70 -0.66
C PHE A 162 -16.64 26.44 -0.62
N GLN A 163 -16.20 25.27 -0.12
CA GLN A 163 -14.80 24.92 -0.11
C GLN A 163 -14.32 24.58 -1.51
N LYS A 164 -13.09 24.99 -1.82
CA LYS A 164 -12.44 24.64 -3.08
C LYS A 164 -12.14 23.15 -3.11
N LEU A 165 -12.42 22.53 -4.26
CA LEU A 165 -12.16 21.10 -4.47
C LEU A 165 -10.70 20.72 -4.26
N ASP A 166 -9.76 21.63 -4.55
CA ASP A 166 -8.33 21.38 -4.37
C ASP A 166 -7.96 21.14 -2.89
N LEU A 167 -8.40 22.03 -1.99
CA LEU A 167 -8.19 21.89 -0.54
C LEU A 167 -8.90 20.66 0.02
N PHE A 168 -10.11 20.38 -0.49
CA PHE A 168 -10.84 19.19 -0.12
C PHE A 168 -10.11 17.91 -0.58
N THR A 169 -9.55 17.92 -1.80
CA THR A 169 -8.74 16.82 -2.36
C THR A 169 -7.52 16.54 -1.48
N VAL A 170 -6.83 17.57 -0.98
CA VAL A 170 -5.69 17.37 -0.06
C VAL A 170 -6.11 16.62 1.19
N THR A 171 -7.26 16.97 1.77
CA THR A 171 -7.80 16.29 2.96
C THR A 171 -8.15 14.83 2.67
N LEU A 172 -8.76 14.56 1.51
CA LEU A 172 -9.09 13.23 1.04
C LEU A 172 -7.85 12.36 0.78
N LYS A 173 -6.82 12.93 0.13
CA LYS A 173 -5.53 12.27 -0.08
C LYS A 173 -4.87 11.90 1.25
N GLN A 174 -4.95 12.79 2.24
CA GLN A 174 -4.41 12.54 3.57
C GLN A 174 -5.15 11.37 4.28
N ILE A 175 -6.45 11.21 4.06
CA ILE A 175 -7.20 10.04 4.57
C ILE A 175 -6.67 8.74 3.95
N GLY A 176 -6.45 8.72 2.64
CA GLY A 176 -5.83 7.58 1.94
C GLY A 176 -4.44 7.26 2.49
N ALA A 177 -3.62 8.28 2.71
CA ALA A 177 -2.29 8.12 3.31
C ALA A 177 -2.34 7.55 4.74
N TYR A 178 -3.34 7.91 5.55
CA TYR A 178 -3.53 7.31 6.88
C TYR A 178 -3.91 5.83 6.81
N ILE A 179 -4.75 5.43 5.84
CA ILE A 179 -5.10 4.02 5.62
C ILE A 179 -3.85 3.22 5.23
N SER A 180 -3.06 3.72 4.27
CA SER A 180 -1.79 3.09 3.86
C SER A 180 -0.84 2.91 5.05
N ARG A 181 -0.63 3.96 5.87
CA ARG A 181 0.22 3.88 7.07
C ARG A 181 -0.29 2.88 8.11
N ALA A 182 -1.60 2.75 8.26
CA ALA A 182 -2.20 1.77 9.17
C ALA A 182 -1.97 0.33 8.68
N LEU A 183 -2.12 0.10 7.37
CA LEU A 183 -1.81 -1.19 6.74
C LEU A 183 -0.32 -1.52 6.83
N PHE A 184 0.56 -0.54 6.60
CA PHE A 184 2.00 -0.69 6.82
C PHE A 184 2.34 -1.09 8.26
N LYS A 185 1.67 -0.49 9.24
CA LYS A 185 1.84 -0.87 10.65
C LYS A 185 1.38 -2.31 10.92
N ASP A 186 0.29 -2.75 10.29
CA ASP A 186 -0.17 -4.13 10.38
C ASP A 186 0.85 -5.10 9.75
N ALA A 187 1.41 -4.77 8.58
CA ALA A 187 2.46 -5.54 7.93
C ALA A 187 3.72 -5.67 8.80
N VAL A 188 4.22 -4.56 9.35
CA VAL A 188 5.38 -4.56 10.27
C VAL A 188 5.11 -5.40 11.53
N SER A 189 3.88 -5.35 12.04
CA SER A 189 3.48 -6.16 13.20
C SER A 189 3.51 -7.65 12.87
N VAL A 190 3.04 -8.05 11.69
CA VAL A 190 3.09 -9.45 11.22
C VAL A 190 4.51 -9.91 10.94
N LEU A 191 5.34 -9.07 10.33
CA LEU A 191 6.77 -9.37 10.14
C LEU A 191 7.46 -9.66 11.47
N SER A 192 7.15 -8.87 12.51
CA SER A 192 7.82 -8.98 13.81
C SER A 192 7.26 -10.10 14.68
N LEU A 193 5.94 -10.14 14.88
CA LEU A 193 5.25 -11.03 15.82
C LEU A 193 4.79 -12.36 15.18
N GLY A 194 4.82 -12.45 13.85
CA GLY A 194 4.25 -13.56 13.09
C GLY A 194 2.78 -13.33 12.73
N ASP A 195 2.26 -14.21 11.86
CA ASP A 195 0.87 -14.18 11.36
C ASP A 195 -0.09 -15.08 12.17
N GLY A 196 0.42 -15.75 13.21
CA GLY A 196 -0.33 -16.69 14.05
C GLY A 196 0.12 -18.14 13.89
N ASN A 197 0.96 -18.46 12.90
CA ASN A 197 1.53 -19.80 12.70
C ASN A 197 2.81 -20.06 13.53
N LYS A 198 2.96 -19.43 14.70
CA LYS A 198 4.18 -19.51 15.53
C LYS A 198 5.47 -19.18 14.75
N ASN A 199 5.41 -18.17 13.89
CA ASN A 199 6.48 -17.76 12.98
C ASN A 199 7.03 -16.33 13.25
N PRO A 200 7.32 -15.94 14.51
CA PRO A 200 7.94 -14.65 14.79
C PRO A 200 9.29 -14.55 14.09
N ALA A 201 9.69 -13.34 13.69
CA ALA A 201 11.00 -13.14 13.10
C ALA A 201 12.11 -13.38 14.14
N ALA A 202 13.19 -14.03 13.69
CA ALA A 202 14.35 -14.28 14.54
C ALA A 202 14.94 -12.94 15.01
N THR A 203 15.10 -12.79 16.33
CA THR A 203 15.65 -11.57 16.93
C THR A 203 17.13 -11.76 17.27
N LEU A 204 17.97 -11.00 16.58
CA LEU A 204 19.40 -10.88 16.80
C LEU A 204 19.66 -9.68 17.71
N LYS A 205 20.53 -9.84 18.69
CA LYS A 205 20.98 -8.74 19.56
C LYS A 205 22.27 -8.17 19.02
N VAL A 206 22.45 -6.87 19.15
CA VAL A 206 23.75 -6.22 18.90
C VAL A 206 24.79 -6.70 19.91
N SER A 207 26.06 -6.69 19.49
CA SER A 207 27.19 -7.12 20.31
C SER A 207 27.36 -6.26 21.57
N THR A 208 27.00 -4.98 21.52
CA THR A 208 26.99 -4.06 22.66
C THR A 208 25.63 -3.40 22.82
N ALA A 209 24.94 -3.67 23.93
CA ALA A 209 23.62 -3.10 24.20
C ALA A 209 23.62 -1.57 24.06
N GLY A 210 22.62 -1.04 23.35
CA GLY A 210 22.46 0.40 23.11
C GLY A 210 23.38 1.02 22.06
N LYS A 211 24.34 0.27 21.50
CA LYS A 211 25.25 0.77 20.46
C LYS A 211 25.22 -0.11 19.23
N LEU A 212 24.68 0.42 18.13
CA LEU A 212 24.74 -0.22 16.83
C LEU A 212 26.11 0.03 16.19
N THR A 213 26.83 -1.03 15.84
CA THR A 213 28.11 -0.95 15.11
C THR A 213 27.96 -1.44 13.68
N TYR A 214 28.88 -1.04 12.78
CA TYR A 214 28.87 -1.52 11.40
C TYR A 214 29.08 -3.05 11.32
N SER A 215 29.89 -3.63 12.21
CA SER A 215 30.05 -5.08 12.32
C SER A 215 28.75 -5.82 12.67
N ASP A 216 27.87 -5.20 13.48
CA ASP A 216 26.56 -5.79 13.78
C ASP A 216 25.67 -5.81 12.53
N LEU A 217 25.74 -4.77 11.67
CA LEU A 217 25.01 -4.71 10.41
C LEU A 217 25.51 -5.76 9.40
N VAL A 218 26.83 -5.95 9.32
CA VAL A 218 27.43 -6.99 8.46
C VAL A 218 27.07 -8.39 8.95
N SER A 219 27.11 -8.61 10.28
CA SER A 219 26.68 -9.89 10.87
C SER A 219 25.20 -10.14 10.65
N PHE A 220 24.39 -9.09 10.72
CA PHE A 220 22.96 -9.14 10.40
C PHE A 220 22.73 -9.54 8.94
N TRP A 221 23.46 -8.94 8.00
CA TRP A 221 23.40 -9.27 6.58
C TRP A 221 23.88 -10.69 6.27
N ASN A 222 25.00 -11.14 6.83
CA ASN A 222 25.47 -12.52 6.71
C ASN A 222 24.44 -13.53 7.23
N GLY A 223 23.61 -13.12 8.19
CA GLY A 223 22.54 -13.94 8.70
C GLY A 223 21.45 -14.24 7.67
N PHE A 224 21.33 -13.53 6.55
CA PHE A 224 20.22 -13.73 5.61
C PHE A 224 20.37 -14.91 4.65
N ASP A 225 21.56 -15.48 4.47
CA ASP A 225 21.82 -16.66 3.60
C ASP A 225 20.79 -17.79 3.89
N PRO A 226 20.02 -18.30 2.89
CA PRO A 226 20.11 -18.13 1.43
C PRO A 226 19.31 -16.97 0.80
N TYR A 227 18.69 -16.10 1.61
CA TYR A 227 17.91 -14.95 1.16
C TYR A 227 18.76 -13.68 1.05
N GLU A 228 18.27 -12.70 0.29
CA GLU A 228 18.96 -11.42 0.12
C GLU A 228 18.33 -10.32 0.98
N LEU A 229 19.15 -9.64 1.79
CA LEU A 229 18.71 -8.45 2.51
C LEU A 229 18.55 -7.27 1.53
N ASN A 230 17.35 -7.11 0.97
CA ASN A 230 17.06 -6.04 0.02
C ASN A 230 16.30 -4.86 0.63
N THR A 231 15.62 -5.05 1.75
CA THR A 231 14.79 -4.00 2.36
C THR A 231 14.96 -4.02 3.88
N VAL A 232 15.10 -2.84 4.46
CA VAL A 232 15.32 -2.65 5.88
C VAL A 232 14.36 -1.59 6.41
N ILE A 233 13.57 -1.94 7.42
CA ILE A 233 12.68 -1.02 8.12
C ILE A 233 13.37 -0.61 9.43
N ALA A 234 13.79 0.64 9.50
CA ALA A 234 14.51 1.20 10.65
C ALA A 234 13.58 2.10 11.47
N SER A 235 13.63 1.95 12.80
CA SER A 235 13.05 2.94 13.70
C SER A 235 13.80 4.28 13.58
N PRO A 236 13.17 5.45 13.84
CA PRO A 236 13.80 6.75 13.60
C PRO A 236 15.13 6.96 14.32
N ASP A 237 15.28 6.41 15.52
CA ASP A 237 16.50 6.40 16.33
C ASP A 237 17.61 5.56 15.70
N ILE A 238 17.28 4.37 15.18
CA ILE A 238 18.23 3.51 14.49
C ILE A 238 18.63 4.09 13.14
N ALA A 239 17.68 4.63 12.38
CA ALA A 239 17.97 5.31 11.12
C ALA A 239 18.95 6.48 11.33
N ALA A 240 18.76 7.26 12.39
CA ALA A 240 19.70 8.32 12.77
C ALA A 240 21.06 7.75 13.20
N ALA A 241 21.09 6.64 13.93
CA ALA A 241 22.35 5.98 14.32
C ALA A 241 23.13 5.50 13.11
N ILE A 242 22.47 4.88 12.13
CA ILE A 242 23.09 4.40 10.87
C ILE A 242 23.65 5.58 10.07
N LEU A 243 22.87 6.65 9.90
CA LEU A 243 23.29 7.85 9.18
C LEU A 243 24.49 8.56 9.82
N ASN A 244 24.66 8.43 11.13
CA ASN A 244 25.78 9.04 11.86
C ASN A 244 27.05 8.17 11.90
N MET A 245 27.04 6.95 11.35
CA MET A 245 28.22 6.08 11.29
C MET A 245 29.29 6.67 10.37
N SER A 246 30.56 6.53 10.76
CA SER A 246 31.72 7.01 9.99
C SER A 246 31.73 6.50 8.55
N GLU A 247 31.34 5.24 8.37
CA GLU A 247 31.29 4.50 7.11
C GLU A 247 30.19 5.02 6.17
N MET A 248 29.18 5.72 6.71
CA MET A 248 28.06 6.30 5.95
C MET A 248 28.23 7.81 5.72
N ARG A 249 29.23 8.44 6.36
CA ARG A 249 29.55 9.87 6.28
C ARG A 249 30.62 10.19 5.22
N ASP A 250 30.67 9.39 4.14
CA ASP A 250 31.52 9.69 2.99
C ASP A 250 30.94 10.87 2.17
N ALA A 251 31.81 11.66 1.54
CA ALA A 251 31.44 12.81 0.73
C ALA A 251 30.50 12.44 -0.43
N ALA A 252 30.69 11.24 -1.02
CA ALA A 252 29.81 10.69 -2.05
C ALA A 252 28.42 10.30 -1.50
N ALA A 253 28.37 9.80 -0.26
CA ALA A 253 27.12 9.46 0.41
C ALA A 253 26.33 10.70 0.83
N GLY A 254 27.02 11.75 1.28
CA GLY A 254 26.43 13.06 1.54
C GLY A 254 25.84 13.69 0.27
N LEU A 255 26.55 13.64 -0.86
CA LEU A 255 26.07 14.19 -2.13
C LEU A 255 24.77 13.51 -2.61
N ASN A 256 24.70 12.18 -2.55
CA ASN A 256 23.50 11.43 -2.90
C ASN A 256 22.33 11.72 -1.94
N PHE A 257 22.60 11.86 -0.65
CA PHE A 257 21.58 12.24 0.33
C PHE A 257 21.03 13.65 0.09
N HIS A 258 21.90 14.62 -0.21
CA HIS A 258 21.48 15.99 -0.56
C HIS A 258 20.72 16.06 -1.89
N ALA A 259 21.08 15.22 -2.87
CA ALA A 259 20.46 15.22 -4.19
C ALA A 259 19.11 14.50 -4.23
N THR A 260 18.97 13.37 -3.52
CA THR A 260 17.77 12.49 -3.64
C THR A 260 16.90 12.48 -2.40
N GLY A 261 17.38 12.99 -1.26
CA GLY A 261 16.72 12.84 0.03
C GLY A 261 16.69 11.40 0.57
N LYS A 262 17.26 10.44 -0.17
CA LYS A 262 17.39 9.04 0.24
C LYS A 262 18.80 8.82 0.79
N ALA A 263 18.87 8.22 1.98
CA ALA A 263 20.14 7.84 2.58
C ALA A 263 20.87 6.86 1.67
N VAL A 264 22.21 6.99 1.54
CA VAL A 264 22.99 5.81 1.16
C VAL A 264 22.70 4.77 2.23
N THR A 265 22.38 3.57 1.81
CA THR A 265 21.96 2.50 2.71
C THR A 265 23.11 1.51 2.88
N PRO A 266 23.30 0.99 4.10
CA PRO A 266 24.30 -0.03 4.30
C PRO A 266 23.91 -1.27 3.48
N LEU A 267 24.88 -1.84 2.76
CA LEU A 267 24.79 -3.16 2.13
C LEU A 267 23.79 -3.26 0.97
N GLY A 268 23.43 -2.13 0.34
CA GLY A 268 22.60 -2.11 -0.87
C GLY A 268 21.10 -2.32 -0.63
N ALA A 269 20.67 -2.48 0.62
CA ALA A 269 19.27 -2.65 0.98
C ALA A 269 18.51 -1.32 1.00
N ASN A 270 17.28 -1.24 0.50
CA ASN A 270 16.46 -0.04 0.61
C ASN A 270 16.07 0.23 2.08
N MET A 271 16.28 1.45 2.58
CA MET A 271 16.03 1.80 3.98
C MET A 271 14.76 2.61 4.14
N LEU A 272 13.79 2.01 4.81
CA LEU A 272 12.51 2.60 5.15
C LEU A 272 12.51 3.10 6.59
N LYS A 273 12.50 4.42 6.76
CA LYS A 273 12.32 5.05 8.07
C LYS A 273 10.84 5.00 8.46
N SER A 274 10.49 4.25 9.50
CA SER A 274 9.11 4.20 9.98
C SER A 274 9.01 4.13 11.50
N SER A 275 8.07 4.89 12.05
CA SER A 275 7.66 4.81 13.46
C SER A 275 6.79 3.58 13.76
N ALA A 276 6.47 2.76 12.75
CA ALA A 276 5.80 1.48 12.95
C ALA A 276 6.74 0.43 13.56
N ALA A 277 8.05 0.52 13.32
CA ALA A 277 9.05 -0.30 13.99
C ALA A 277 9.18 0.14 15.46
N GLN A 278 9.40 -0.82 16.36
CA GLN A 278 9.59 -0.51 17.77
C GLN A 278 10.89 0.29 17.96
N ALA A 279 10.95 1.22 18.91
CA ALA A 279 12.18 1.97 19.19
C ALA A 279 13.35 1.01 19.47
N GLY A 280 14.53 1.29 18.91
CA GLY A 280 15.71 0.45 19.00
C GLY A 280 15.68 -0.81 18.13
N THR A 281 14.80 -0.90 17.12
CA THR A 281 14.71 -2.09 16.26
C THR A 281 14.96 -1.77 14.80
N LEU A 282 15.64 -2.71 14.14
CA LEU A 282 15.88 -2.76 12.72
C LEU A 282 15.29 -4.06 12.20
N ILE A 283 14.36 -3.99 11.25
CA ILE A 283 13.75 -5.18 10.65
C ILE A 283 14.35 -5.32 9.25
N GLY A 284 15.06 -6.41 9.00
CA GLY A 284 15.54 -6.77 7.68
C GLY A 284 14.60 -7.77 7.04
N LEU A 285 14.35 -7.62 5.74
CA LEU A 285 13.53 -8.53 4.98
C LEU A 285 14.01 -8.66 3.53
N ASP A 286 13.73 -9.82 2.95
CA ASP A 286 13.74 -10.03 1.52
C ASP A 286 12.34 -9.76 0.95
N LYS A 287 12.15 -8.65 0.24
CA LYS A 287 10.86 -8.26 -0.32
C LYS A 287 10.28 -9.29 -1.29
N ASN A 288 11.10 -10.13 -1.92
CA ASN A 288 10.65 -11.09 -2.91
C ASN A 288 10.06 -12.36 -2.26
N CYS A 289 10.35 -12.57 -0.97
CA CYS A 289 10.09 -13.84 -0.28
C CYS A 289 9.43 -13.67 1.11
N ALA A 290 9.43 -12.47 1.70
CA ALA A 290 9.08 -12.33 3.11
C ALA A 290 7.56 -12.29 3.38
N LEU A 291 6.79 -11.56 2.57
CA LEU A 291 5.41 -11.19 2.94
C LEU A 291 4.43 -11.24 1.77
N GLU A 292 3.29 -11.87 1.98
CA GLU A 292 2.13 -11.80 1.11
C GLU A 292 1.10 -10.81 1.68
N MET A 293 0.53 -9.97 0.83
CA MET A 293 -0.63 -9.13 1.15
C MET A 293 -1.90 -9.77 0.57
N VAL A 294 -2.89 -9.96 1.42
CA VAL A 294 -4.20 -10.50 1.04
C VAL A 294 -5.23 -9.37 1.18
N GLU A 295 -5.87 -8.99 0.08
CA GLU A 295 -6.85 -7.91 0.04
C GLU A 295 -8.24 -8.46 -0.28
N ALA A 296 -9.25 -8.01 0.47
CA ALA A 296 -10.64 -8.40 0.26
C ALA A 296 -11.49 -7.17 -0.12
N GLY A 297 -12.10 -7.21 -1.31
CA GLY A 297 -13.05 -6.18 -1.77
C GLY A 297 -12.46 -4.81 -2.12
N GLY A 298 -11.13 -4.68 -2.14
CA GLY A 298 -10.45 -3.43 -2.52
C GLY A 298 -10.70 -2.26 -1.56
N ILE A 299 -10.56 -1.04 -2.09
CA ILE A 299 -11.00 0.18 -1.41
C ILE A 299 -12.49 0.38 -1.68
N LEU A 300 -13.29 0.34 -0.63
CA LEU A 300 -14.72 0.59 -0.66
C LEU A 300 -15.01 1.99 -0.11
N THR A 301 -15.69 2.80 -0.91
CA THR A 301 -16.20 4.12 -0.51
C THR A 301 -17.72 4.04 -0.48
N GLU A 302 -18.29 4.02 0.71
CA GLU A 302 -19.73 4.08 0.92
C GLU A 302 -20.11 5.55 1.13
N TYR A 303 -20.92 6.09 0.24
CA TYR A 303 -21.44 7.45 0.34
C TYR A 303 -22.91 7.41 0.71
N ASP A 304 -23.25 8.09 1.80
CA ASP A 304 -24.64 8.28 2.23
C ASP A 304 -24.92 9.76 2.48
N LYS A 305 -26.05 10.22 1.93
CA LYS A 305 -26.58 11.56 2.17
C LYS A 305 -27.73 11.43 3.15
N LEU A 306 -27.45 11.71 4.42
CA LEU A 306 -28.48 11.76 5.44
C LEU A 306 -29.31 13.03 5.25
N ILE A 307 -30.44 12.86 4.56
CA ILE A 307 -31.40 13.93 4.24
C ILE A 307 -31.83 14.67 5.51
N ASP A 308 -32.10 13.94 6.60
CA ASP A 308 -32.60 14.50 7.85
C ASP A 308 -31.61 15.40 8.60
N ARG A 309 -30.31 15.26 8.36
CA ARG A 309 -29.27 16.01 9.09
C ARG A 309 -28.45 16.94 8.23
N GLN A 310 -28.68 16.95 6.91
CA GLN A 310 -27.82 17.65 5.93
C GLN A 310 -26.32 17.30 6.09
N ILE A 311 -26.03 16.09 6.60
CA ILE A 311 -24.69 15.57 6.80
C ILE A 311 -24.37 14.65 5.64
N GLU A 312 -23.24 14.90 5.01
CA GLU A 312 -22.66 13.97 4.05
C GLU A 312 -21.69 13.05 4.79
N ARG A 313 -21.89 11.74 4.61
CA ARG A 313 -21.01 10.72 5.16
C ARG A 313 -20.37 9.94 4.03
N ALA A 314 -19.05 9.93 4.02
CA ALA A 314 -18.29 9.01 3.19
C ALA A 314 -17.49 8.09 4.11
N ALA A 315 -17.84 6.82 4.16
CA ALA A 315 -17.07 5.80 4.85
C ALA A 315 -16.11 5.17 3.85
N ILE A 316 -14.81 5.34 4.09
CA ILE A 316 -13.77 4.76 3.23
C ILE A 316 -13.11 3.65 4.01
N THR A 317 -13.15 2.45 3.46
CA THR A 317 -12.63 1.26 4.12
C THR A 317 -11.84 0.40 3.16
N GLN A 318 -10.81 -0.26 3.67
CA GLN A 318 -10.03 -1.25 2.97
C GLN A 318 -9.80 -2.42 3.94
N THR A 319 -9.97 -3.64 3.44
CA THR A 319 -9.79 -4.84 4.24
C THR A 319 -8.58 -5.60 3.70
N ALA A 320 -7.55 -5.73 4.52
CA ALA A 320 -6.36 -6.48 4.16
C ALA A 320 -5.78 -7.27 5.33
N GLY A 321 -5.10 -8.35 5.02
CA GLY A 321 -4.30 -9.15 5.92
C GLY A 321 -2.92 -9.41 5.33
N PHE A 322 -2.02 -9.90 6.17
CA PHE A 322 -0.65 -10.19 5.77
C PHE A 322 -0.26 -11.58 6.27
N ALA A 323 0.52 -12.30 5.46
CA ALA A 323 1.03 -13.63 5.77
C ALA A 323 2.52 -13.71 5.49
N LYS A 324 3.28 -14.46 6.30
CA LYS A 324 4.69 -14.74 6.00
C LYS A 324 4.79 -15.95 5.09
N ILE A 325 5.46 -15.79 3.95
CA ILE A 325 5.68 -16.87 2.99
C ILE A 325 6.83 -17.76 3.49
N PHE A 326 7.99 -17.14 3.70
CA PHE A 326 9.19 -17.76 4.27
C PHE A 326 9.56 -17.10 5.59
N THR A 327 9.69 -17.89 6.66
CA THR A 327 9.95 -17.37 8.02
C THR A 327 11.33 -16.76 8.16
N ASP A 328 12.30 -17.33 7.45
CA ASP A 328 13.73 -17.01 7.53
C ASP A 328 14.11 -15.78 6.70
N ALA A 329 13.24 -15.39 5.76
CA ALA A 329 13.39 -14.21 4.91
C ALA A 329 13.17 -12.87 5.66
N SER A 330 12.86 -12.91 6.96
CA SER A 330 12.71 -11.72 7.80
C SER A 330 13.40 -11.92 9.15
N LYS A 331 14.23 -10.95 9.55
CA LYS A 331 14.96 -10.97 10.84
C LYS A 331 14.90 -9.61 11.49
N ILE A 332 15.01 -9.58 12.81
CA ILE A 332 15.02 -8.34 13.61
C ILE A 332 16.39 -8.21 14.26
N LEU A 333 16.99 -7.04 14.18
CA LEU A 333 18.14 -6.65 15.00
C LEU A 333 17.65 -5.64 16.06
N THR A 334 17.89 -5.95 17.33
CA THR A 334 17.51 -5.08 18.46
C THR A 334 18.75 -4.50 19.14
N THR A 335 18.70 -3.20 19.43
CA THR A 335 19.67 -2.50 20.27
C THR A 335 19.27 -2.45 21.75
N LYS A 336 18.05 -2.89 22.08
CA LYS A 336 17.60 -3.03 23.47
C LYS A 336 18.26 -4.24 24.14
N ALA A 337 18.58 -4.08 25.42
CA ALA A 337 19.13 -5.14 26.28
C ALA A 337 18.16 -6.33 26.41
#